data_AF-A0AAD5SH86-F1
#
_entry.id   AF-A0AAD5SH86-F1
#
_cell.length_a   1.000
_cell.length_b   1.000
_cell.length_c   1.000
_cell.angle_alpha   90.00
_cell.angle_beta   90.00
_cell.angle_gamma   90.00
#
_symmetry.space_group_name_H-M   'P 1'
#
loop_
_entity.id
_entity.type
_entity.pdbx_description
1 polymer ?
#
loop_
_entity_poly.entity_id
_entity_poly.type
_entity_poly.pdbx_seq_one_letter_code
_entity_poly.pdbx_strand_id
1 'polypeptide(L)'
;MKSHGVRDIALGAIFLASKVEECPKQIRDIINVCAGLIDHGRGLKIRPHDYAGDIFYEFKDGLIAGELQILTKLAFNVQVQHPHGFMINYLQALGLTSNEKLMQRAWNYMNDSCRTIVSVCYQPSVIACAVIFLAARFSEVKLPTNPPWWDLFEADLEDMEIICGHILNLYQRPVRRDLPLTVDELDVNLRLRSTKALPDEEQPQGPQRM
;
A
#
# COMPACT_ATOMS: atom_id res chain seq x y z
N MET A 1 -18.09 -6.64 11.27
CA MET A 1 -17.07 -5.85 10.54
C MET A 1 -16.35 -6.64 9.43
N LYS A 2 -16.53 -7.97 9.32
CA LYS A 2 -16.01 -8.80 8.22
C LYS A 2 -17.06 -8.99 7.12
N SER A 3 -17.19 -8.08 6.16
CA SER A 3 -18.22 -8.23 5.12
C SER A 3 -17.69 -8.27 3.69
N HIS A 4 -16.42 -7.94 3.46
CA HIS A 4 -15.90 -7.79 2.09
C HIS A 4 -14.50 -8.39 1.96
N GLY A 5 -14.27 -9.12 0.87
CA GLY A 5 -12.97 -9.68 0.54
C GLY A 5 -11.98 -8.59 0.13
N VAL A 6 -10.69 -8.85 0.31
CA VAL A 6 -9.61 -7.96 -0.15
C VAL A 6 -9.69 -7.78 -1.67
N ARG A 7 -10.04 -8.86 -2.39
CA ARG A 7 -10.27 -8.85 -3.84
C ARG A 7 -11.31 -7.82 -4.24
N ASP A 8 -12.46 -7.82 -3.57
CA ASP A 8 -13.62 -7.02 -3.96
C ASP A 8 -13.36 -5.52 -3.71
N ILE A 9 -12.74 -5.20 -2.58
CA ILE A 9 -12.30 -3.83 -2.27
C ILE A 9 -11.22 -3.35 -3.22
N ALA A 10 -10.25 -4.20 -3.59
CA ALA A 10 -9.20 -3.84 -4.54
C ALA A 10 -9.77 -3.56 -5.95
N LEU A 11 -10.69 -4.41 -6.43
CA LEU A 11 -11.40 -4.21 -7.70
C LEU A 11 -12.21 -2.91 -7.69
N GLY A 12 -12.99 -2.70 -6.64
CA GLY A 12 -13.78 -1.48 -6.45
C GLY A 12 -12.92 -0.22 -6.39
N ALA A 13 -11.77 -0.27 -5.71
CA ALA A 13 -10.83 0.85 -5.60
C ALA A 13 -10.24 1.23 -6.97
N ILE A 14 -9.79 0.24 -7.75
CA ILE A 14 -9.23 0.49 -9.09
C ILE A 14 -10.31 1.06 -10.03
N PHE A 15 -11.53 0.49 -9.98
CA PHE A 15 -12.64 0.97 -10.80
C PHE A 15 -13.02 2.39 -10.44
N LEU A 16 -13.16 2.70 -9.15
CA LEU A 16 -13.47 4.04 -8.67
C LEU A 16 -12.36 5.04 -9.06
N ALA A 17 -11.10 4.71 -8.81
CA ALA A 17 -9.96 5.56 -9.17
C ALA A 17 -9.93 5.88 -10.67
N SER A 18 -10.23 4.90 -11.54
CA SER A 18 -10.30 5.12 -12.98
C SER A 18 -11.35 6.17 -13.39
N LYS A 19 -12.46 6.25 -12.67
CA LYS A 19 -13.51 7.25 -12.91
C LYS A 19 -13.13 8.62 -12.36
N VAL A 20 -12.52 8.66 -11.18
CA VAL A 20 -12.09 9.92 -10.53
C VAL A 20 -10.97 10.61 -11.31
N GLU A 21 -10.04 9.82 -11.86
CA GLU A 21 -8.92 10.32 -12.68
C GLU A 21 -9.30 10.55 -14.15
N GLU A 22 -10.59 10.56 -14.49
CA GLU A 22 -11.11 10.79 -15.85
C GLU A 22 -10.52 9.83 -16.92
N CYS A 23 -10.14 8.62 -16.50
CA CYS A 23 -9.62 7.56 -17.36
C CYS A 23 -10.45 6.26 -17.20
N PRO A 24 -11.77 6.29 -17.46
CA PRO A 24 -12.66 5.18 -17.13
C PRO A 24 -12.26 3.91 -17.88
N LYS A 25 -12.17 2.80 -17.14
CA LYS A 25 -11.88 1.47 -17.71
C LYS A 25 -13.13 0.60 -17.69
N GLN A 26 -13.24 -0.30 -18.68
CA GLN A 26 -14.36 -1.24 -18.69
C GLN A 26 -14.20 -2.24 -17.55
N ILE A 27 -15.30 -2.54 -16.85
CA ILE A 27 -15.36 -3.53 -15.77
C ILE A 27 -14.74 -4.87 -16.20
N ARG A 28 -15.02 -5.29 -17.43
CA ARG A 28 -14.46 -6.50 -18.04
C ARG A 28 -12.92 -6.51 -18.05
N ASP A 29 -12.30 -5.41 -18.44
CA ASP A 29 -10.85 -5.35 -18.57
C ASP A 29 -10.18 -5.43 -17.19
N ILE A 30 -10.78 -4.74 -16.20
CA ILE A 30 -10.33 -4.80 -14.81
C ILE A 30 -10.44 -6.23 -14.27
N ILE A 31 -11.59 -6.89 -14.47
CA ILE A 31 -11.81 -8.26 -14.01
C ILE A 31 -10.82 -9.23 -14.66
N ASN A 32 -10.63 -9.14 -15.99
CA ASN A 32 -9.73 -10.02 -16.72
C ASN A 32 -8.28 -9.91 -16.22
N VAL A 33 -7.80 -8.68 -16.00
CA VAL A 33 -6.44 -8.43 -15.49
C VAL A 33 -6.32 -8.93 -14.06
N CYS A 34 -7.27 -8.59 -13.17
CA CYS A 34 -7.21 -9.04 -11.79
C CYS A 34 -7.29 -10.56 -11.66
N ALA A 35 -8.19 -11.23 -12.39
CA ALA A 35 -8.27 -12.69 -12.41
C ALA A 35 -6.96 -13.32 -12.89
N GLY A 36 -6.38 -12.80 -13.98
CA GLY A 36 -5.08 -13.27 -14.48
C GLY A 36 -3.92 -13.08 -13.49
N LEU A 37 -3.91 -11.95 -12.74
CA LEU A 37 -2.91 -11.71 -11.69
C LEU A 37 -3.08 -12.67 -10.50
N ILE A 38 -4.32 -12.97 -10.11
CA ILE A 38 -4.63 -13.93 -9.05
C ILE A 38 -4.20 -15.34 -9.47
N ASP A 39 -4.54 -15.75 -10.69
CA ASP A 39 -4.15 -17.05 -11.25
C ASP A 39 -2.63 -17.19 -11.30
N HIS A 40 -1.94 -16.17 -11.82
CA HIS A 40 -0.48 -16.13 -11.85
C HIS A 40 0.13 -16.22 -10.45
N GLY A 41 -0.42 -15.48 -9.47
CA GLY A 41 0.02 -15.54 -8.07
C GLY A 41 -0.15 -16.92 -7.43
N ARG A 42 -1.16 -17.68 -7.86
CA ARG A 42 -1.42 -19.06 -7.44
C ARG A 42 -0.68 -20.12 -8.26
N GLY A 43 0.14 -19.71 -9.24
CA GLY A 43 0.83 -20.63 -10.15
C GLY A 43 -0.10 -21.32 -11.16
N LEU A 44 -1.31 -20.80 -11.35
CA LEU A 44 -2.27 -21.27 -12.35
C LEU A 44 -1.98 -20.65 -13.71
N LYS A 45 -2.37 -21.36 -14.78
CA LYS A 45 -2.23 -20.84 -16.15
C LYS A 45 -3.25 -19.73 -16.36
N ILE A 46 -2.78 -18.53 -16.69
CA ILE A 46 -3.61 -17.37 -17.05
C ILE A 46 -4.51 -17.76 -18.23
N ARG A 47 -5.82 -17.74 -18.02
CA ARG A 47 -6.81 -17.95 -19.08
C ARG A 47 -7.82 -16.79 -19.07
N PRO A 48 -8.18 -16.25 -20.24
CA PRO A 48 -9.33 -15.35 -20.33
C PRO A 48 -10.56 -16.07 -19.77
N HIS A 49 -11.23 -15.44 -18.81
CA HIS A 49 -12.47 -15.98 -18.25
C HIS A 49 -13.60 -15.83 -19.27
N ASP A 50 -14.52 -16.80 -19.29
CA ASP A 50 -15.70 -16.76 -20.14
C ASP A 50 -16.66 -15.66 -19.68
N TYR A 51 -17.15 -14.88 -20.64
CA TYR A 51 -17.93 -13.67 -20.43
C TYR A 51 -19.34 -13.94 -19.87
N ALA A 52 -19.83 -15.17 -20.03
CA ALA A 52 -21.12 -15.63 -19.53
C ALA A 52 -21.01 -16.57 -18.32
N GLY A 53 -19.80 -16.76 -17.78
CA GLY A 53 -19.59 -17.66 -16.65
C GLY A 53 -20.01 -17.04 -15.32
N ASP A 54 -20.48 -17.87 -14.39
CA ASP A 54 -20.88 -17.47 -13.03
C ASP A 54 -19.76 -16.71 -12.29
N ILE A 55 -18.50 -17.08 -12.55
CA ILE A 55 -17.31 -16.43 -11.97
C ILE A 55 -17.21 -14.96 -12.38
N PHE A 56 -17.57 -14.62 -13.63
CA PHE A 56 -17.53 -13.23 -14.08
C PHE A 56 -18.57 -12.37 -13.34
N TYR A 57 -19.78 -12.91 -13.16
CA TYR A 57 -20.84 -12.23 -12.41
C TYR A 57 -20.46 -12.05 -10.94
N GLU A 58 -19.85 -13.05 -10.30
CA GLU A 58 -19.35 -12.94 -8.92
C GLU A 58 -18.33 -11.80 -8.78
N PHE A 59 -17.34 -11.72 -9.68
CA PHE A 59 -16.34 -10.64 -9.67
C PHE A 59 -16.96 -9.27 -9.92
N LYS A 60 -17.94 -9.20 -10.83
CA LYS A 60 -18.67 -7.96 -11.15
C LYS A 60 -19.46 -7.47 -9.93
N ASP A 61 -20.21 -8.36 -9.28
CA ASP A 61 -21.01 -8.01 -8.11
C ASP A 61 -20.10 -7.60 -6.94
N GLY A 62 -18.98 -8.32 -6.75
CA GLY A 62 -17.95 -7.95 -5.78
C GLY A 62 -17.34 -6.58 -6.06
N LEU A 63 -17.02 -6.27 -7.32
CA LEU A 63 -16.47 -4.96 -7.74
C LEU A 63 -17.44 -3.82 -7.44
N ILE A 64 -18.73 -3.98 -7.79
CA ILE A 64 -19.77 -2.97 -7.56
C ILE A 64 -19.98 -2.77 -6.04
N ALA A 65 -20.05 -3.86 -5.29
CA ALA A 65 -20.18 -3.80 -3.83
C ALA A 65 -18.96 -3.11 -3.20
N GLY A 66 -17.74 -3.46 -3.64
CA GLY A 66 -16.51 -2.87 -3.14
C GLY A 66 -16.43 -1.37 -3.41
N GLU A 67 -16.80 -0.92 -4.61
CA GLU A 67 -16.91 0.49 -4.95
C GLU A 67 -17.89 1.22 -4.04
N LEU A 68 -19.12 0.70 -3.88
CA LEU A 68 -20.14 1.31 -3.05
C LEU A 68 -19.67 1.46 -1.59
N GLN A 69 -18.96 0.45 -1.07
CA GLN A 69 -18.39 0.50 0.27
C GLN A 69 -17.36 1.60 0.41
N ILE A 70 -16.43 1.74 -0.54
CA ILE A 70 -15.40 2.79 -0.50
C ILE A 70 -16.06 4.16 -0.51
N LEU A 71 -17.02 4.40 -1.42
CA LEU A 71 -17.75 5.66 -1.49
C LEU A 71 -18.49 5.98 -0.19
N THR A 72 -19.16 4.99 0.40
CA THR A 72 -19.90 5.16 1.66
C THR A 72 -18.95 5.48 2.81
N LYS A 73 -17.79 4.80 2.89
CA LYS A 73 -16.79 5.00 3.95
C LYS A 73 -16.04 6.32 3.83
N LEU A 74 -15.82 6.80 2.61
CA LEU A 74 -15.22 8.10 2.35
C LEU A 74 -16.24 9.25 2.37
N ALA A 75 -17.52 8.96 2.62
CA ALA A 75 -18.62 9.95 2.53
C ALA A 75 -18.59 10.71 1.18
N PHE A 76 -18.29 9.99 0.09
CA PHE A 76 -18.11 10.54 -1.26
C PHE A 76 -16.99 11.57 -1.42
N ASN A 77 -16.12 11.75 -0.41
CA ASN A 77 -14.90 12.52 -0.56
C ASN A 77 -13.80 11.66 -1.22
N VAL A 78 -13.76 11.72 -2.55
CA VAL A 78 -12.81 10.97 -3.39
C VAL A 78 -11.64 11.81 -3.88
N GLN A 79 -11.56 13.07 -3.47
CA GLN A 79 -10.48 13.97 -3.87
C GLN A 79 -9.22 13.65 -3.06
N VAL A 80 -8.14 13.31 -3.75
CA VAL A 80 -6.86 12.96 -3.13
C VAL A 80 -5.78 13.89 -3.65
N GLN A 81 -5.02 14.50 -2.74
CA GLN A 81 -3.81 15.23 -3.09
C GLN A 81 -2.61 14.29 -3.00
N HIS A 82 -1.94 14.06 -4.12
CA HIS A 82 -0.77 13.20 -4.17
C HIS A 82 0.51 13.94 -3.77
N PRO A 83 1.43 13.29 -3.02
CA PRO A 83 2.68 13.91 -2.55
C PRO A 83 3.68 14.17 -3.68
N HIS A 84 3.52 13.54 -4.85
CA HIS A 84 4.42 13.68 -6.00
C HIS A 84 4.56 15.12 -6.50
N GLY A 85 3.46 15.88 -6.52
CA GLY A 85 3.49 17.28 -6.94
C GLY A 85 4.34 18.14 -6.01
N PHE A 86 4.20 17.95 -4.69
CA PHE A 86 5.03 18.62 -3.68
C PHE A 86 6.50 18.24 -3.84
N MET A 87 6.79 16.94 -4.02
CA MET A 87 8.16 16.46 -4.20
C MET A 87 8.88 17.14 -5.37
N ILE A 88 8.22 17.27 -6.53
CA ILE A 88 8.81 17.93 -7.70
C ILE A 88 9.12 19.40 -7.38
N ASN A 89 8.16 20.12 -6.79
CA ASN A 89 8.32 21.53 -6.41
C ASN A 89 9.46 21.72 -5.40
N TYR A 90 9.57 20.83 -4.42
CA TYR A 90 10.61 20.90 -3.38
C TYR A 90 11.99 20.57 -3.95
N LEU A 91 12.11 19.56 -4.82
CA LEU A 91 13.35 19.27 -5.53
C LEU A 91 13.81 20.45 -6.39
N GLN A 92 12.87 21.17 -7.02
CA GLN A 92 13.17 22.39 -7.79
C GLN A 92 13.63 23.53 -6.88
N ALA A 93 12.94 23.77 -5.76
CA ALA A 93 13.34 24.80 -4.79
C ALA A 93 14.72 24.53 -4.17
N LEU A 94 15.09 23.26 -3.98
CA LEU A 94 16.40 22.85 -3.47
C LEU A 94 17.50 22.80 -4.55
N GLY A 95 17.17 23.05 -5.83
CA GLY A 95 18.12 22.97 -6.93
C GLY A 95 18.65 21.56 -7.21
N LEU A 96 17.88 20.52 -6.84
CA LEU A 96 18.29 19.11 -6.96
C LEU A 96 17.83 18.45 -8.27
N THR A 97 17.16 19.19 -9.14
CA THR A 97 16.60 18.69 -10.41
C THR A 97 17.65 18.17 -11.38
N SER A 98 18.89 18.66 -11.30
CA SER A 98 20.00 18.18 -12.13
C SER A 98 20.48 16.77 -11.75
N ASN A 99 20.11 16.27 -10.56
CA ASN A 99 20.53 14.95 -10.10
C ASN A 99 19.43 13.89 -10.35
N GLU A 100 19.42 13.35 -11.57
CA GLU A 100 18.45 12.34 -12.00
C GLU A 100 18.42 11.11 -11.08
N LYS A 101 19.59 10.67 -10.58
CA LYS A 101 19.68 9.50 -9.70
C LYS A 101 18.98 9.73 -8.36
N LEU A 102 19.14 10.93 -7.78
CA LEU A 102 18.46 11.31 -6.56
C LEU A 102 16.95 11.43 -6.79
N MET A 103 16.55 12.09 -7.87
CA MET A 103 15.14 12.28 -8.23
C MET A 103 14.44 10.94 -8.44
N GLN A 104 15.03 10.03 -9.22
CA GLN A 104 14.48 8.69 -9.44
C GLN A 104 14.36 7.91 -8.13
N ARG A 105 15.35 8.04 -7.24
CA ARG A 105 15.33 7.38 -5.93
C ARG A 105 14.22 7.94 -5.04
N ALA A 106 14.07 9.25 -4.96
CA ALA A 106 12.98 9.90 -4.25
C ALA A 106 11.62 9.47 -4.80
N TRP A 107 11.48 9.38 -6.13
CA TRP A 107 10.28 8.88 -6.80
C TRP A 107 9.95 7.43 -6.41
N ASN A 108 10.95 6.56 -6.35
CA ASN A 108 10.77 5.18 -5.93
C ASN A 108 10.32 5.10 -4.47
N TYR A 109 10.97 5.84 -3.55
CA TYR A 109 10.54 5.91 -2.15
C TYR A 109 9.13 6.48 -2.00
N MET A 110 8.76 7.45 -2.84
CA MET A 110 7.41 8.01 -2.87
C MET A 110 6.37 6.94 -3.21
N ASN A 111 6.63 6.11 -4.22
CA ASN A 111 5.72 5.01 -4.59
C ASN A 111 5.66 3.92 -3.52
N ASP A 112 6.79 3.61 -2.89
CA ASP A 112 6.84 2.64 -1.79
C ASP A 112 6.11 3.14 -0.53
N SER A 113 6.07 4.46 -0.30
CA SER A 113 5.32 5.06 0.80
C SER A 113 3.82 4.72 0.72
N CYS A 114 3.24 4.63 -0.48
CA CYS A 114 1.84 4.27 -0.71
C CYS A 114 1.51 2.82 -0.26
N ARG A 115 2.52 1.98 -0.03
CA ARG A 115 2.37 0.61 0.49
C ARG A 115 2.38 0.57 2.02
N THR A 116 2.47 1.73 2.67
CA THR A 116 2.51 1.89 4.12
C THR A 116 1.32 2.74 4.59
N ILE A 117 1.22 2.98 5.90
CA ILE A 117 0.14 3.79 6.48
C ILE A 117 0.35 5.30 6.34
N VAL A 118 1.55 5.73 5.89
CA VAL A 118 1.97 7.13 5.99
C VAL A 118 1.08 8.08 5.19
N SER A 119 0.52 7.64 4.06
CA SER A 119 -0.41 8.43 3.25
C SER A 119 -1.74 8.75 3.96
N VAL A 120 -2.06 8.04 5.05
CA VAL A 120 -3.25 8.28 5.87
C VAL A 120 -2.89 9.07 7.14
N CYS A 121 -1.67 8.93 7.64
CA CYS A 121 -1.23 9.54 8.90
C CYS A 121 -0.62 10.93 8.73
N TYR A 122 -0.03 11.23 7.58
CA TYR A 122 0.77 12.45 7.36
C TYR A 122 0.29 13.24 6.15
N GLN A 123 0.54 14.56 6.17
CA GLN A 123 0.22 15.43 5.05
C GLN A 123 1.13 15.13 3.84
N PRO A 124 0.63 15.27 2.59
CA PRO A 124 1.42 15.01 1.39
C PRO A 124 2.72 15.82 1.29
N SER A 125 2.73 17.06 1.80
CA SER A 125 3.92 17.92 1.91
C SER A 125 5.02 17.28 2.76
N VAL A 126 4.68 16.83 3.98
CA VAL A 126 5.62 16.21 4.92
C VAL A 126 6.18 14.90 4.35
N ILE A 127 5.35 14.08 3.69
CA ILE A 127 5.81 12.85 3.06
C ILE A 127 6.80 13.17 1.92
N ALA A 128 6.54 14.21 1.12
CA ALA A 128 7.46 14.67 0.08
C ALA A 128 8.83 15.09 0.67
N CYS A 129 8.84 15.82 1.78
CA CYS A 129 10.07 16.16 2.50
C CYS A 129 10.81 14.91 2.98
N ALA A 130 10.10 13.96 3.59
CA ALA A 130 10.68 12.73 4.12
C ALA A 130 11.36 11.88 3.03
N VAL A 131 10.73 11.70 1.86
CA VAL A 131 11.33 10.91 0.77
C VAL A 131 12.54 11.60 0.14
N ILE A 132 12.54 12.94 0.05
CA ILE A 132 13.70 13.73 -0.40
C ILE A 132 14.84 13.60 0.61
N PHE A 133 14.54 13.72 1.91
CA PHE A 133 15.50 13.52 2.97
C PHE A 133 16.15 12.14 2.90
N LEU A 134 15.34 11.08 2.78
CA LEU A 134 15.81 9.72 2.64
C LEU A 134 16.70 9.55 1.40
N ALA A 135 16.25 10.05 0.24
CA ALA A 135 17.00 9.97 -1.00
C ALA A 135 18.32 10.75 -0.97
N ALA A 136 18.34 11.92 -0.34
CA ALA A 136 19.54 12.74 -0.17
C ALA A 136 20.58 12.04 0.72
N ARG A 137 20.13 11.45 1.85
CA ARG A 137 21.00 10.69 2.76
C ARG A 137 21.66 9.51 2.06
N PHE A 138 20.89 8.71 1.34
CA PHE A 138 21.41 7.55 0.61
C PHE A 138 22.25 7.91 -0.62
N SER A 139 22.07 9.12 -1.17
CA SER A 139 22.86 9.64 -2.30
C SER A 139 24.04 10.49 -1.84
N GLU A 140 24.29 10.58 -0.53
CA GLU A 140 25.35 11.40 0.10
C GLU A 140 25.31 12.89 -0.30
N VAL A 141 24.12 13.41 -0.62
CA VAL A 141 23.92 14.82 -0.96
C VAL A 141 23.72 15.62 0.33
N LYS A 142 24.57 16.62 0.54
CA LYS A 142 24.50 17.50 1.70
C LYS A 142 23.46 18.60 1.46
N LEU A 143 22.42 18.60 2.28
CA LEU A 143 21.41 19.66 2.30
C LEU A 143 21.67 20.64 3.46
N PRO A 144 21.20 21.90 3.37
CA PRO A 144 21.34 22.89 4.42
C PRO A 144 20.76 22.41 5.75
N THR A 145 21.52 22.58 6.83
CA THR A 145 21.13 22.17 8.20
C THR A 145 21.02 23.35 9.17
N ASN A 146 21.45 24.55 8.77
CA ASN A 146 21.32 25.77 9.57
C ASN A 146 21.02 27.00 8.67
N PRO A 147 19.75 27.45 8.58
CA PRO A 147 18.56 26.77 9.08
C PRO A 147 18.35 25.43 8.34
N PRO A 148 17.67 24.45 8.96
CA PRO A 148 17.40 23.19 8.29
C PRO A 148 16.44 23.40 7.11
N TRP A 149 16.74 22.72 6.01
CA TRP A 149 16.03 22.95 4.75
C TRP A 149 14.54 22.59 4.78
N TRP A 150 14.13 21.67 5.66
CA TRP A 150 12.75 21.22 5.79
C TRP A 150 11.83 22.24 6.48
N ASP A 151 12.39 23.19 7.25
CA ASP A 151 11.60 24.27 7.87
C ASP A 151 10.92 25.15 6.82
N LEU A 152 11.54 25.31 5.63
CA LEU A 152 10.95 26.04 4.50
C LEU A 152 9.62 25.42 4.03
N PHE A 153 9.44 24.12 4.28
CA PHE A 153 8.29 23.35 3.84
C PHE A 153 7.34 23.00 4.99
N GLU A 154 7.53 23.61 6.17
CA GLU A 154 6.71 23.39 7.36
C GLU A 154 6.65 21.90 7.77
N ALA A 155 7.77 21.18 7.63
CA ALA A 155 7.88 19.77 7.97
C ALA A 155 8.76 19.56 9.19
N ASP A 156 8.33 18.70 10.11
CA ASP A 156 9.08 18.34 11.31
C ASP A 156 10.01 17.15 11.06
N LEU A 157 11.23 17.23 11.61
CA LEU A 157 12.23 16.16 11.45
C LEU A 157 11.74 14.83 12.05
N GLU A 158 11.05 14.86 13.19
CA GLU A 158 10.53 13.66 13.85
C GLU A 158 9.55 12.91 12.95
N ASP A 159 8.60 13.62 12.35
CA ASP A 159 7.65 13.05 11.39
C ASP A 159 8.36 12.49 10.16
N MET A 160 9.36 13.22 9.64
CA MET A 160 10.14 12.77 8.50
C MET A 160 10.91 11.46 8.81
N GLU A 161 11.50 11.35 10.00
CA GLU A 161 12.20 10.15 10.44
C GLU A 161 11.26 8.95 10.62
N ILE A 162 10.06 9.17 11.17
CA ILE A 162 9.04 8.12 11.30
C ILE A 162 8.60 7.62 9.92
N ILE A 163 8.33 8.52 8.98
CA ILE A 163 7.97 8.17 7.59
C ILE A 163 9.09 7.37 6.93
N CYS A 164 10.35 7.82 7.07
CA CYS A 164 11.51 7.10 6.58
C CYS A 164 11.60 5.68 7.18
N GLY A 165 11.36 5.55 8.49
CA GLY A 165 11.32 4.27 9.18
C GLY A 165 10.25 3.34 8.62
N HIS A 166 9.04 3.84 8.34
CA HIS A 166 7.98 3.05 7.71
C HIS A 166 8.36 2.54 6.32
N ILE A 167 8.96 3.39 5.48
CA ILE A 167 9.43 3.02 4.15
C ILE A 167 10.55 1.98 4.25
N LEU A 168 11.54 2.18 5.12
CA LEU A 168 12.65 1.25 5.27
C LEU A 168 12.22 -0.11 5.82
N ASN A 169 11.26 -0.11 6.76
CA ASN A 169 10.67 -1.34 7.28
C ASN A 169 9.93 -2.14 6.19
N LEU A 170 9.41 -1.49 5.13
CA LEU A 170 8.81 -2.21 4.01
C LEU A 170 9.81 -3.18 3.36
N TYR A 171 11.07 -2.77 3.20
CA TYR A 171 12.11 -3.59 2.56
C TYR A 171 12.61 -4.75 3.43
N GLN A 172 12.31 -4.74 4.74
CA GLN A 172 12.64 -5.84 5.64
C GLN A 172 11.59 -6.95 5.64
N ARG A 173 10.40 -6.70 5.06
CA ARG A 173 9.29 -7.64 5.10
C ARG A 173 9.47 -8.75 4.05
N PRO A 174 9.23 -10.03 4.42
CA PRO A 174 9.24 -11.10 3.44
C PRO A 174 8.09 -10.94 2.45
N VAL A 175 8.34 -11.30 1.19
CA VAL A 175 7.30 -11.31 0.14
C VAL A 175 6.25 -12.35 0.51
N ARG A 176 5.02 -11.89 0.79
CA ARG A 176 3.87 -12.77 1.04
C ARG A 176 3.27 -13.21 -0.28
N ARG A 177 3.30 -14.52 -0.54
CA ARG A 177 2.69 -15.14 -1.73
C ARG A 177 1.25 -15.61 -1.46
N ASP A 178 0.95 -16.02 -0.23
CA ASP A 178 -0.35 -16.60 0.14
C ASP A 178 -1.22 -15.60 0.91
N LEU A 179 -1.69 -14.56 0.21
CA LEU A 179 -2.63 -13.60 0.80
C LEU A 179 -4.07 -14.13 0.66
N PRO A 180 -4.86 -14.19 1.74
CA PRO A 180 -6.28 -14.51 1.63
C PRO A 180 -7.00 -13.38 0.88
N LEU A 181 -7.58 -13.71 -0.26
CA LEU A 181 -8.23 -12.73 -1.14
C LEU A 181 -9.74 -12.64 -0.89
N THR A 182 -10.35 -13.75 -0.50
CA THR A 182 -11.77 -13.85 -0.15
C THR A 182 -11.98 -13.86 1.36
N VAL A 183 -13.21 -13.59 1.80
CA VAL A 183 -13.57 -13.64 3.22
C VAL A 183 -13.41 -15.05 3.78
N ASP A 184 -13.77 -16.07 3.01
CA ASP A 184 -13.64 -17.47 3.40
C ASP A 184 -12.18 -17.88 3.60
N GLU A 185 -11.30 -17.50 2.66
CA GLU A 185 -9.86 -17.73 2.77
C GLU A 185 -9.28 -17.01 4.00
N LEU A 186 -9.76 -15.80 4.29
CA LEU A 186 -9.33 -15.03 5.45
C LEU A 186 -9.74 -15.72 6.75
N ASP A 187 -10.97 -16.20 6.84
CA ASP A 187 -11.46 -16.90 8.03
C ASP A 187 -10.73 -18.21 8.28
N VAL A 188 -10.42 -18.98 7.23
CA VAL A 188 -9.56 -20.16 7.33
C VAL A 188 -8.16 -19.78 7.83
N ASN A 189 -7.55 -18.75 7.26
CA ASN A 189 -6.23 -18.28 7.67
C ASN A 189 -6.19 -17.81 9.13
N LEU A 190 -7.21 -17.09 9.59
CA LEU A 190 -7.31 -16.63 10.97
C LEU A 190 -7.46 -17.79 11.94
N ARG A 191 -8.27 -18.80 11.60
CA ARG A 191 -8.39 -20.04 12.39
C ARG A 191 -7.04 -20.74 12.50
N LEU A 192 -6.36 -20.98 11.38
CA LEU A 192 -5.04 -21.62 11.38
C LEU A 192 -3.99 -20.87 12.20
N ARG A 193 -4.02 -19.53 12.19
CA ARG A 193 -3.14 -18.70 13.04
C ARG A 193 -3.49 -18.80 14.52
N SER A 194 -4.77 -18.84 14.87
CA SER A 194 -5.20 -19.04 16.26
C SER A 194 -4.78 -20.42 16.80
N THR A 195 -4.79 -21.45 15.94
CA THR A 195 -4.34 -22.80 16.29
C THR A 195 -2.82 -22.91 16.37
N LYS A 196 -2.07 -22.18 15.52
CA LYS A 196 -0.59 -22.13 15.59
C LYS A 196 -0.05 -21.30 16.75
N ALA A 197 -0.86 -20.42 17.35
CA ALA A 197 -0.47 -19.63 18.52
C ALA A 197 -0.52 -20.41 19.85
N LEU A 198 -0.92 -21.69 19.83
CA LEU A 198 -0.94 -22.62 20.98
C LEU A 198 -0.31 -23.95 20.51
N PRO A 199 1.02 -24.19 20.70
CA PRO A 199 1.59 -24.76 21.96
C PRO A 199 3.04 -24.23 22.26
N ASP A 200 3.58 -24.14 23.49
CA ASP A 200 4.01 -25.19 24.42
C ASP A 200 3.97 -24.70 25.89
N GLU A 201 2.92 -25.01 26.65
CA GLU A 201 2.98 -25.07 28.12
C GLU A 201 2.48 -26.46 28.52
N GLU A 202 3.42 -27.38 28.81
CA GLU A 202 3.27 -28.45 29.80
C GLU A 202 4.51 -29.39 29.77
N GLN A 203 5.49 -29.11 30.63
CA GLN A 203 6.21 -30.15 31.35
C GLN A 203 6.37 -29.70 32.82
N PRO A 204 5.57 -30.21 33.76
CA PRO A 204 5.81 -29.94 35.17
C PRO A 204 7.07 -30.70 35.63
N GLN A 205 8.09 -29.96 36.05
CA GLN A 205 9.23 -30.52 36.78
C GLN A 205 8.71 -31.20 38.05
N GLY A 206 8.90 -32.52 38.15
CA GLY A 206 8.61 -33.29 39.35
C GLY A 206 9.48 -32.82 40.55
N PRO A 207 9.00 -32.99 41.79
CA PRO A 207 9.55 -32.32 42.95
C PRO A 207 10.94 -32.86 43.35
N GLN A 208 11.85 -31.93 43.64
CA GLN A 208 13.12 -32.17 44.32
C GLN A 208 12.88 -32.91 45.64
N ARG A 209 13.50 -34.08 45.80
CA ARG A 209 13.67 -34.72 47.11
C ARG A 209 14.97 -34.24 47.74
N MET A 210 14.88 -34.01 49.06
CA MET A 210 15.92 -33.64 50.03
C MET A 210 17.23 -34.43 49.88
#